data_AF-A0A8K9UTT3-F1
#
_entry.id   AF-A0A8K9UTT3-F1
#
_cell.length_a   1.000
_cell.length_b   1.000
_cell.length_c   1.000
_cell.angle_alpha   90.00
_cell.angle_beta   90.00
_cell.angle_gamma   90.00
#
_symmetry.space_group_name_H-M   'P 1'
#
loop_
_entity.id
_entity.type
_entity.pdbx_description
1 polymer ?
#
loop_
_entity_poly.entity_id
_entity_poly.type
_entity_poly.pdbx_seq_one_letter_code
_entity_poly.pdbx_strand_id
1 'polypeptide(L)'
;MPRINLYYLTDLIRKLTLSWPLPLQLLTNGDSSSREFVDPPGEERSEDAVMMNTAVVVSSLEMGFERGLVKQTVQSKILTSGENYKTVQELVSDLLSAEDQKREEEREMLAEEMASDGHSFLKRHQAALVQRLKSVESVLEHLREQNVISGEEYSGLQGQSSQQQTAKLIDLVLTKGNAAAEVFRNWIQKNDVYLLRDLMAVPAKTEAKVKALKAKKAVLKGVHSQRKKKIRTSPTFRRPKTLRLRRQPKYPRKSAPRRNKLDHYAIIKFPLTTESAMKKIEDNNTLVFIVDVKANKHQIKHAVKKLYDIDVAKVNTLIRPDGEKKAYVRLAPDYDALDVANKIGII
;
A
#
# COMPACT_ATOMS: atom_id res chain seq x y z
N MET A 1 -14.18 27.36 34.06
CA MET A 1 -13.66 26.27 33.22
C MET A 1 -14.85 25.49 32.65
N PRO A 2 -15.27 25.73 31.39
CA PRO A 2 -16.41 25.01 30.81
C PRO A 2 -15.99 23.59 30.40
N ARG A 3 -16.75 22.58 30.86
CA ARG A 3 -16.56 21.17 30.50
C ARG A 3 -17.06 20.95 29.07
N ILE A 4 -16.14 20.64 28.16
CA ILE A 4 -16.44 20.27 26.77
C ILE A 4 -17.24 18.97 26.79
N ASN A 5 -18.42 19.01 26.17
CA ASN A 5 -19.40 17.94 26.19
C ASN A 5 -18.98 16.85 25.19
N LEU A 6 -18.39 15.76 25.70
CA LEU A 6 -17.77 14.65 24.95
C LEU A 6 -18.68 14.01 23.89
N TYR A 7 -20.00 14.14 24.01
CA TYR A 7 -20.96 13.62 23.05
C TYR A 7 -20.86 14.28 21.66
N TYR A 8 -20.60 15.59 21.59
CA TYR A 8 -20.46 16.29 20.31
C TYR A 8 -19.18 15.90 19.56
N LEU A 9 -18.11 15.62 20.30
CA LEU A 9 -16.85 15.18 19.73
C LEU A 9 -16.99 13.79 19.10
N THR A 10 -17.70 12.88 19.77
CA THR A 10 -17.95 11.53 19.24
C THR A 10 -18.84 11.50 18.00
N ASP A 11 -19.80 12.42 17.90
CA ASP A 11 -20.69 12.51 16.73
C ASP A 11 -19.99 13.15 15.52
N LEU A 12 -19.08 14.11 15.76
CA LEU A 12 -18.20 14.68 14.74
C LEU A 12 -17.23 13.62 14.18
N ILE A 13 -16.60 12.85 15.07
CA ILE A 13 -15.69 11.76 14.69
C ILE A 13 -16.44 10.66 13.93
N ARG A 14 -17.68 10.31 14.31
CA ARG A 14 -18.53 9.37 13.57
C ARG A 14 -18.92 9.87 12.17
N LYS A 15 -19.21 11.16 12.02
CA LYS A 15 -19.51 11.76 10.70
C LYS A 15 -18.29 11.77 9.79
N LEU A 16 -17.11 12.12 10.33
CA LEU A 16 -15.82 12.07 9.62
C LEU A 16 -15.43 10.64 9.21
N THR A 17 -15.66 9.64 10.07
CA THR A 17 -15.34 8.23 9.77
C THR A 17 -16.35 7.57 8.81
N LEU A 18 -17.59 8.05 8.74
CA LEU A 18 -18.57 7.56 7.76
C LEU A 18 -18.41 8.20 6.38
N SER A 19 -17.84 9.41 6.30
CA SER A 19 -17.45 10.00 5.02
C SER A 19 -16.17 9.40 4.45
N TRP A 20 -15.26 8.88 5.29
CA TRP A 20 -13.95 8.36 4.89
C TRP A 20 -13.73 6.90 5.37
N PRO A 21 -13.95 5.88 4.52
CA PRO A 21 -13.80 4.48 4.91
C PRO A 21 -12.37 3.92 4.70
N LEU A 22 -11.40 4.74 4.31
CA LEU A 22 -10.11 4.29 3.76
C LEU A 22 -8.83 4.44 4.63
N PRO A 23 -8.83 4.65 5.97
CA PRO A 23 -7.55 4.69 6.69
C PRO A 23 -6.84 3.32 6.79
N LEU A 24 -7.46 2.24 6.29
CA LEU A 24 -6.93 0.87 6.35
C LEU A 24 -6.07 0.45 5.14
N GLN A 25 -5.91 1.28 4.10
CA GLN A 25 -5.07 0.93 2.94
C GLN A 25 -3.56 1.18 3.14
N LEU A 26 -3.17 1.92 4.18
CA LEU A 26 -1.76 2.15 4.52
C LEU A 26 -1.11 0.96 5.25
N LEU A 27 -1.89 0.01 5.75
CA LEU A 27 -1.39 -1.15 6.50
C LEU A 27 -1.05 -2.36 5.63
N THR A 28 -1.24 -2.30 4.31
CA THR A 28 -0.94 -3.43 3.40
C THR A 28 0.43 -3.36 2.74
N ASN A 29 1.15 -2.23 2.88
CA ASN A 29 2.41 -2.01 2.17
C ASN A 29 3.65 -2.23 3.04
N GLY A 30 3.49 -2.82 4.23
CA GLY A 30 4.57 -3.15 5.15
C GLY A 30 4.83 -4.64 5.22
N ASP A 31 5.43 -5.23 4.19
CA ASP A 31 6.34 -6.36 4.39
C ASP A 31 7.27 -6.54 3.19
N SER A 32 8.49 -6.04 3.36
CA SER A 32 9.59 -6.14 2.41
C SER A 32 10.24 -7.53 2.54
N SER A 33 9.67 -8.54 1.89
CA SER A 33 10.41 -9.77 1.58
C SER A 33 9.97 -10.34 0.23
N SER A 34 10.75 -9.99 -0.79
CA SER A 34 10.97 -10.67 -2.06
C SER A 34 10.12 -11.93 -2.33
N ARG A 35 8.97 -11.70 -2.99
CA ARG A 35 8.39 -12.63 -3.97
C ARG A 35 7.92 -11.80 -5.16
N GLU A 36 8.52 -12.05 -6.31
CA GLU A 36 8.08 -11.50 -7.60
C GLU A 36 6.62 -11.91 -7.84
N PHE A 37 5.70 -11.02 -7.50
CA PHE A 37 4.32 -11.08 -7.93
C PHE A 37 4.23 -10.29 -9.24
N VAL A 38 4.13 -11.01 -10.35
CA VAL A 38 3.83 -10.40 -11.64
C VAL A 38 2.35 -10.06 -11.65
N ASP A 39 2.02 -8.79 -11.42
CA ASP A 39 0.65 -8.30 -11.50
C ASP A 39 0.05 -8.50 -12.91
N PRO A 40 -1.26 -8.83 -13.01
CA PRO A 40 -1.92 -9.01 -14.28
C PRO A 40 -2.04 -7.67 -15.03
N PRO A 41 -1.75 -7.63 -16.35
CA PRO A 41 -1.69 -6.39 -17.11
C PRO A 41 -3.11 -5.94 -17.46
N GLY A 42 -3.78 -5.20 -16.57
CA GLY A 42 -5.15 -4.78 -16.82
C GLY A 42 -5.72 -3.68 -15.94
N GLU A 43 -5.30 -3.53 -14.68
CA GLU A 43 -5.94 -2.62 -13.73
C GLU A 43 -5.41 -1.18 -13.78
N GLU A 44 -4.12 -0.96 -14.07
CA GLU A 44 -3.55 0.40 -14.12
C GLU A 44 -4.17 1.31 -15.19
N ARG A 45 -4.70 0.74 -16.29
CA ARG A 45 -5.21 1.53 -17.42
C ARG A 45 -6.58 2.16 -17.16
N SER A 46 -7.41 1.55 -16.32
CA SER A 46 -8.75 2.08 -16.02
C SER A 46 -8.72 3.18 -14.99
N GLU A 47 -7.89 3.06 -13.96
CA GLU A 47 -7.80 4.07 -12.89
C GLU A 47 -7.10 5.32 -13.40
N ASP A 48 -6.00 5.16 -14.15
CA ASP A 48 -5.29 6.25 -14.83
C ASP A 48 -6.20 7.00 -15.81
N ALA A 49 -7.06 6.29 -16.54
CA ALA A 49 -8.01 6.93 -17.44
C ALA A 49 -9.12 7.70 -16.70
N VAL A 50 -9.56 7.25 -15.52
CA VAL A 50 -10.61 7.95 -14.76
C VAL A 50 -10.06 9.20 -14.09
N MET A 51 -8.86 9.14 -13.51
CA MET A 51 -8.24 10.28 -12.84
C MET A 51 -7.72 11.35 -13.81
N MET A 52 -7.26 10.96 -15.01
CA MET A 52 -6.63 11.89 -15.98
C MET A 52 -7.61 12.56 -16.96
N ASN A 53 -8.86 12.09 -17.06
CA ASN A 53 -9.85 12.62 -18.00
C ASN A 53 -10.86 13.57 -17.36
N THR A 54 -10.58 14.10 -16.16
CA THR A 54 -11.42 15.14 -15.56
C THR A 54 -11.20 16.48 -16.27
N ALA A 55 -12.22 17.34 -16.33
CA ALA A 55 -12.11 18.64 -17.00
C ALA A 55 -10.94 19.48 -16.46
N VAL A 56 -10.72 19.43 -15.14
CA VAL A 56 -9.62 20.14 -14.46
C VAL A 56 -8.25 19.63 -14.91
N VAL A 57 -8.06 18.31 -14.97
CA VAL A 57 -6.79 17.70 -15.38
C VAL A 57 -6.54 17.88 -16.88
N VAL A 58 -7.58 17.77 -17.70
CA VAL A 58 -7.48 18.02 -19.15
C VAL A 58 -7.05 19.46 -19.42
N SER A 59 -7.62 20.45 -18.73
CA SER A 59 -7.18 21.84 -18.85
C SER A 59 -5.71 22.05 -18.46
N SER A 60 -5.21 21.36 -17.41
CA SER A 60 -3.78 21.45 -17.07
C SER A 60 -2.86 20.85 -18.14
N LEU A 61 -3.28 19.76 -18.80
CA LEU A 61 -2.53 19.18 -19.91
C LEU A 61 -2.55 20.09 -21.15
N GLU A 62 -3.66 20.78 -21.40
CA GLU A 62 -3.78 21.79 -22.46
C GLU A 62 -2.90 23.03 -22.19
N MET A 63 -2.67 23.37 -20.91
CA MET A 63 -1.72 24.41 -20.49
C MET A 63 -0.24 24.01 -20.65
N GLY A 64 0.05 22.76 -21.02
CA GLY A 64 1.39 22.29 -21.38
C GLY A 64 2.17 21.58 -20.26
N PHE A 65 1.55 21.28 -19.12
CA PHE A 65 2.20 20.53 -18.04
C PHE A 65 2.53 19.08 -18.45
N GLU A 66 3.66 18.55 -17.97
CA GLU A 66 4.10 17.19 -18.30
C GLU A 66 3.11 16.15 -17.76
N ARG A 67 2.60 15.28 -18.64
CA ARG A 67 1.62 14.25 -18.26
C ARG A 67 2.07 13.35 -17.10
N GLY A 68 3.36 13.08 -16.99
CA GLY A 68 3.93 12.30 -15.88
C GLY A 68 3.79 13.00 -14.53
N LEU A 69 4.15 14.28 -14.48
CA LEU A 69 4.04 15.12 -13.29
C LEU A 69 2.56 15.30 -12.86
N VAL A 70 1.67 15.52 -13.85
CA VAL A 70 0.22 15.61 -13.61
C VAL A 70 -0.35 14.31 -13.06
N LYS A 71 0.10 13.17 -13.56
CA LYS A 71 -0.32 11.86 -13.06
C LYS A 71 0.08 11.65 -11.59
N GLN A 72 1.33 11.95 -11.26
CA GLN A 72 1.89 11.77 -9.91
C GLN A 72 1.21 12.69 -8.89
N THR A 73 1.04 13.97 -9.23
CA THR A 73 0.37 14.95 -8.35
C THR A 73 -1.10 14.61 -8.12
N VAL A 74 -1.83 14.21 -9.16
CA VAL A 74 -3.23 13.74 -9.01
C VAL A 74 -3.34 12.47 -8.18
N GLN A 75 -2.44 11.50 -8.36
CA GLN A 75 -2.41 10.29 -7.53
C GLN A 75 -2.13 10.60 -6.07
N SER A 76 -1.12 11.45 -5.79
CA SER A 76 -0.77 11.84 -4.42
C SER A 76 -1.94 12.53 -3.71
N LYS A 77 -2.67 13.41 -4.42
CA LYS A 77 -3.86 14.08 -3.90
C LYS A 77 -4.99 13.10 -3.58
N ILE A 78 -5.24 12.12 -4.46
CA ILE A 78 -6.28 11.11 -4.26
C ILE A 78 -5.92 10.20 -3.07
N LEU A 79 -4.65 9.84 -2.90
CA LEU A 79 -4.20 9.02 -1.77
C LEU A 79 -4.28 9.77 -0.43
N THR A 80 -3.99 11.07 -0.42
CA THR A 80 -3.95 11.88 0.81
C THR A 80 -5.31 12.43 1.22
N SER A 81 -6.06 12.95 0.25
CA SER A 81 -7.34 13.63 0.50
C SER A 81 -8.57 12.77 0.16
N GLY A 82 -8.39 11.66 -0.56
CA GLY A 82 -9.47 10.80 -1.03
C GLY A 82 -10.27 11.36 -2.22
N GLU A 83 -9.96 12.58 -2.68
CA GLU A 83 -10.69 13.30 -3.72
C GLU A 83 -9.75 13.82 -4.82
N ASN A 84 -10.32 14.09 -6.00
CA ASN A 84 -9.60 14.73 -7.12
C ASN A 84 -9.77 16.26 -7.06
N TYR A 85 -8.90 17.00 -7.74
CA TYR A 85 -8.91 18.46 -7.77
C TYR A 85 -10.24 19.01 -8.27
N LYS A 86 -10.77 19.99 -7.53
CA LYS A 86 -12.06 20.63 -7.82
C LYS A 86 -11.90 21.88 -8.69
N THR A 87 -10.73 22.52 -8.64
CA THR A 87 -10.44 23.75 -9.40
C THR A 87 -9.10 23.65 -10.12
N VAL A 88 -9.00 24.32 -11.27
CA VAL A 88 -7.75 24.39 -12.05
C VAL A 88 -6.66 25.13 -11.27
N GLN A 89 -7.03 26.14 -10.48
CA GLN A 89 -6.08 26.93 -9.67
C GLN A 89 -5.38 26.07 -8.61
N GLU A 90 -6.13 25.21 -7.92
CA GLU A 90 -5.57 24.30 -6.92
C GLU A 90 -4.62 23.28 -7.56
N LEU A 91 -5.01 22.68 -8.69
CA LEU A 91 -4.14 21.73 -9.40
C LEU A 91 -2.87 22.41 -9.93
N VAL A 92 -2.97 23.61 -10.51
CA VAL A 92 -1.81 24.34 -11.05
C VAL A 92 -0.85 24.78 -9.93
N SER A 93 -1.37 25.20 -8.78
CA SER A 93 -0.54 25.52 -7.60
C SER A 93 0.24 24.30 -7.12
N ASP A 94 -0.43 23.16 -6.97
CA ASP A 94 0.20 21.92 -6.50
C ASP A 94 1.19 21.37 -7.56
N LEU A 95 0.90 21.53 -8.86
CA LEU A 95 1.83 21.19 -9.94
C LEU A 95 3.11 22.01 -9.93
N LEU A 96 3.01 23.33 -9.71
CA LEU A 96 4.18 24.20 -9.64
C LEU A 96 5.06 23.84 -8.44
N SER A 97 4.45 23.60 -7.28
CA SER A 97 5.20 23.16 -6.10
C SER A 97 5.83 21.77 -6.28
N ALA A 98 5.14 20.85 -6.96
CA ALA A 98 5.71 19.53 -7.27
C ALA A 98 6.85 19.61 -8.30
N GLU A 99 6.81 20.56 -9.22
CA GLU A 99 7.91 20.82 -10.15
C GLU A 99 9.11 21.45 -9.44
N ASP A 100 8.87 22.34 -8.47
CA ASP A 100 9.89 22.89 -7.58
C ASP A 100 10.53 21.79 -6.73
N GLN A 101 9.72 20.93 -6.11
CA GLN A 101 10.17 19.76 -5.34
C GLN A 101 10.95 18.78 -6.20
N LYS A 102 10.47 18.43 -7.40
CA LYS A 102 11.21 17.55 -8.31
C LYS A 102 12.56 18.17 -8.71
N ARG A 103 12.64 19.49 -8.90
CA ARG A 103 13.91 20.19 -9.12
C ARG A 103 14.82 20.18 -7.89
N GLU A 104 14.26 20.24 -6.69
CA GLU A 104 15.01 20.10 -5.44
C GLU A 104 15.46 18.66 -5.21
N GLU A 105 14.62 17.65 -5.44
CA GLU A 105 14.94 16.22 -5.43
C GLU A 105 15.99 15.87 -6.48
N GLU A 106 15.95 16.46 -7.68
CA GLU A 106 17.01 16.29 -8.68
C GLU A 106 18.32 16.92 -8.20
N ARG A 107 18.27 18.07 -7.50
CA ARG A 107 19.45 18.68 -6.86
C ARG A 107 19.96 17.86 -5.68
N GLU A 108 19.08 17.24 -4.91
CA GLU A 108 19.40 16.36 -3.78
C GLU A 108 19.93 15.01 -4.26
N MET A 109 19.36 14.41 -5.31
CA MET A 109 19.89 13.22 -5.99
C MET A 109 21.26 13.50 -6.60
N LEU A 110 21.48 14.70 -7.14
CA LEU A 110 22.81 15.14 -7.54
C LEU A 110 23.73 15.29 -6.32
N ALA A 111 23.22 15.72 -5.17
CA ALA A 111 23.98 15.77 -3.91
C ALA A 111 24.20 14.38 -3.27
N GLU A 112 23.33 13.39 -3.51
CA GLU A 112 23.48 11.99 -3.12
C GLU A 112 24.40 11.24 -4.10
N GLU A 113 24.41 11.61 -5.38
CA GLU A 113 25.46 11.22 -6.30
C GLU A 113 26.81 11.87 -5.92
N MET A 114 26.78 13.10 -5.37
CA MET A 114 27.92 13.67 -4.65
C MET A 114 28.26 12.85 -3.38
N ALA A 115 27.33 12.08 -2.82
CA ALA A 115 27.61 11.12 -1.74
C ALA A 115 27.99 9.70 -2.24
N SER A 116 28.02 9.44 -3.55
CA SER A 116 28.40 8.12 -4.07
C SER A 116 29.85 7.74 -3.74
N ASP A 117 30.06 6.47 -3.39
CA ASP A 117 31.36 5.89 -3.06
C ASP A 117 32.45 6.34 -4.05
N GLY A 118 33.57 6.86 -3.53
CA GLY A 118 34.67 7.38 -4.36
C GLY A 118 35.16 6.39 -5.42
N HIS A 119 35.05 5.09 -5.15
CA HIS A 119 35.42 4.02 -6.09
C HIS A 119 34.50 3.97 -7.33
N SER A 120 33.19 4.16 -7.13
CA SER A 120 32.21 4.15 -8.23
C SER A 120 32.39 5.36 -9.15
N PHE A 121 32.72 6.52 -8.58
CA PHE A 121 33.04 7.76 -9.28
C PHE A 121 34.27 7.57 -10.20
N LEU A 122 35.36 7.03 -9.67
CA LEU A 122 36.58 6.81 -10.45
C LEU A 122 36.39 5.79 -11.58
N LYS A 123 35.62 4.72 -11.35
CA LYS A 123 35.34 3.70 -12.37
C LYS A 123 34.53 4.26 -13.55
N ARG A 124 33.55 5.14 -13.29
CA ARG A 124 32.71 5.75 -14.34
C ARG A 124 33.48 6.80 -15.14
N HIS A 125 34.32 7.59 -14.48
CA HIS A 125 35.02 8.73 -15.08
C HIS A 125 36.47 8.45 -15.48
N GLN A 126 36.95 7.20 -15.36
CA GLN A 126 38.32 6.77 -15.66
C GLN A 126 38.86 7.34 -16.99
N ALA A 127 38.13 7.17 -18.08
CA ALA A 127 38.56 7.64 -19.40
C ALA A 127 38.70 9.17 -19.49
N ALA A 128 37.82 9.91 -18.80
CA ALA A 128 37.86 11.37 -18.81
C ALA A 128 38.95 11.92 -17.88
N LEU A 129 39.21 11.26 -16.75
CA LEU A 129 40.31 11.58 -15.85
C LEU A 129 41.67 11.35 -16.50
N VAL A 130 41.86 10.23 -17.20
CA VAL A 130 43.11 9.93 -17.94
C VAL A 130 43.44 11.01 -18.97
N GLN A 131 42.42 11.59 -19.61
CA GLN A 131 42.61 12.60 -20.65
C GLN A 131 42.79 14.03 -20.13
N ARG A 132 42.20 14.36 -18.97
CA ARG A 132 42.04 15.75 -18.51
C ARG A 132 42.78 16.09 -17.22
N LEU A 133 43.25 15.09 -16.45
CA LEU A 133 43.99 15.33 -15.22
C LEU A 133 45.38 15.89 -15.56
N LYS A 134 45.61 17.18 -15.24
CA LYS A 134 46.82 17.91 -15.67
C LYS A 134 48.04 17.64 -14.79
N SER A 135 47.85 17.22 -13.55
CA SER A 135 48.92 17.14 -12.54
C SER A 135 48.91 15.78 -11.83
N VAL A 136 49.47 14.78 -12.50
CA VAL A 136 49.56 13.39 -11.98
C VAL A 136 50.50 13.30 -10.78
N GLU A 137 51.60 14.06 -10.84
CA GLU A 137 52.69 14.02 -9.85
C GLU A 137 52.23 14.53 -8.49
N SER A 138 51.43 15.60 -8.44
CA SER A 138 50.90 16.15 -7.19
C SER A 138 49.80 15.28 -6.57
N VAL A 139 49.09 14.48 -7.37
CA VAL A 139 48.15 13.46 -6.86
C VAL A 139 48.92 12.30 -6.26
N LEU A 140 49.98 11.83 -6.95
CA LEU A 140 50.85 10.74 -6.50
C LEU A 140 51.54 11.09 -5.18
N GLU A 141 52.05 12.31 -5.07
CA GLU A 141 52.68 12.81 -3.85
C GLU A 141 51.68 12.88 -2.69
N HIS A 142 50.47 13.39 -2.93
CA HIS A 142 49.44 13.44 -1.91
C HIS A 142 48.98 12.05 -1.45
N LEU A 143 48.87 11.08 -2.36
CA LEU A 143 48.53 9.70 -2.02
C LEU A 143 49.65 8.98 -1.27
N ARG A 144 50.91 9.35 -1.50
CA ARG A 144 52.05 8.87 -0.71
C ARG A 144 52.04 9.46 0.70
N GLU A 145 51.78 10.77 0.82
CA GLU A 145 51.67 11.45 2.13
C GLU A 145 50.55 10.88 3.01
N GLN A 146 49.45 10.46 2.40
CA GLN A 146 48.33 9.81 3.09
C GLN A 146 48.52 8.29 3.29
N ASN A 147 49.73 7.75 3.03
CA ASN A 147 50.08 6.32 3.14
C ASN A 147 49.18 5.37 2.32
N VAL A 148 48.55 5.85 1.25
CA VAL A 148 47.67 5.03 0.38
C VAL A 148 48.48 4.20 -0.62
N ILE A 149 49.64 4.72 -1.04
CA ILE A 149 50.56 4.09 -1.99
C ILE A 149 51.92 3.86 -1.30
N SER A 150 52.53 2.69 -1.55
CA SER A 150 53.87 2.35 -1.05
C SER A 150 54.99 3.00 -1.89
N GLY A 151 56.18 3.16 -1.31
CA GLY A 151 57.33 3.75 -2.01
C GLY A 151 57.76 2.99 -3.28
N GLU A 152 57.58 1.67 -3.29
CA GLU A 152 57.85 0.81 -4.46
C GLU A 152 56.84 1.08 -5.59
N GLU A 153 55.55 1.18 -5.26
CA GLU A 153 54.48 1.51 -6.21
C GLU A 153 54.63 2.94 -6.77
N TYR A 154 55.11 3.88 -5.96
CA TYR A 154 55.45 5.25 -6.40
C TYR A 154 56.58 5.24 -7.44
N SER A 155 57.66 4.49 -7.19
CA SER A 155 58.79 4.38 -8.12
C SER A 155 58.43 3.67 -9.43
N GLY A 156 57.54 2.67 -9.39
CA GLY A 156 57.07 1.94 -10.58
C GLY A 156 56.17 2.75 -11.51
N LEU A 157 55.57 3.82 -11.00
CA LEU A 157 54.77 4.78 -11.79
C LEU A 157 55.64 5.91 -12.37
N GLN A 158 56.84 6.14 -11.82
CA GLN A 158 57.75 7.20 -12.22
C GLN A 158 58.57 6.77 -13.45
N GLY A 159 58.20 7.26 -14.64
CA GLY A 159 58.93 6.98 -15.89
C GLY A 159 58.06 6.70 -17.13
N GLN A 160 56.73 6.67 -16.98
CA GLN A 160 55.79 6.47 -18.10
C GLN A 160 55.29 7.80 -18.67
N SER A 161 54.58 7.80 -19.79
CA SER A 161 53.96 9.04 -20.30
C SER A 161 52.83 9.52 -19.39
N SER A 162 52.58 10.83 -19.31
CA SER A 162 51.61 11.44 -18.37
C SER A 162 50.22 10.75 -18.38
N GLN A 163 49.70 10.35 -19.54
CA GLN A 163 48.41 9.64 -19.64
C GLN A 163 48.48 8.15 -19.24
N GLN A 164 49.62 7.49 -19.43
CA GLN A 164 49.80 6.11 -18.96
C GLN A 164 50.00 6.07 -17.45
N GLN A 165 50.68 7.08 -16.90
CA GLN A 165 50.83 7.27 -15.46
C GLN A 165 49.45 7.48 -14.79
N THR A 166 48.58 8.34 -15.34
CA THR A 166 47.21 8.51 -14.80
C THR A 166 46.36 7.26 -14.88
N ALA A 167 46.43 6.53 -16.01
CA ALA A 167 45.65 5.30 -16.18
C ALA A 167 46.03 4.23 -15.15
N LYS A 168 47.34 3.99 -14.98
CA LYS A 168 47.84 3.02 -13.99
C LYS A 168 47.62 3.49 -12.56
N LEU A 169 47.68 4.79 -12.30
CA LEU A 169 47.35 5.37 -10.99
C LEU A 169 45.88 5.12 -10.65
N ILE A 170 44.95 5.39 -11.58
CA ILE A 170 43.52 5.18 -11.35
C ILE A 170 43.22 3.69 -11.15
N ASP A 171 43.83 2.80 -11.94
CA ASP A 171 43.70 1.35 -11.74
C ASP A 171 44.23 0.91 -10.37
N LEU A 172 45.39 1.42 -9.95
CA LEU A 172 45.97 1.13 -8.62
C LEU A 172 45.02 1.61 -7.50
N VAL A 173 44.50 2.83 -7.59
CA VAL A 173 43.54 3.38 -6.62
C VAL A 173 42.25 2.57 -6.59
N LEU A 174 41.77 2.08 -7.73
CA LEU A 174 40.62 1.17 -7.79
C LEU A 174 40.91 -0.19 -7.13
N THR A 175 42.11 -0.74 -7.29
CA THR A 175 42.49 -2.01 -6.63
C THR A 175 42.67 -1.90 -5.11
N LYS A 176 43.08 -0.73 -4.61
CA LYS A 176 43.26 -0.46 -3.16
C LYS A 176 41.93 -0.22 -2.43
N GLY A 177 40.82 -0.07 -3.16
CA GLY A 177 39.47 -0.03 -2.60
C GLY A 177 38.92 1.38 -2.31
N ASN A 178 37.77 1.44 -1.65
CA ASN A 178 36.98 2.68 -1.49
C ASN A 178 37.73 3.80 -0.76
N ALA A 179 38.50 3.49 0.30
CA ALA A 179 39.24 4.48 1.08
C ALA A 179 40.28 5.24 0.23
N ALA A 180 41.01 4.52 -0.62
CA ALA A 180 41.98 5.12 -1.56
C ALA A 180 41.28 6.02 -2.59
N ALA A 181 40.13 5.57 -3.09
CA ALA A 181 39.33 6.30 -4.07
C ALA A 181 38.71 7.58 -3.49
N GLU A 182 38.37 7.60 -2.20
CA GLU A 182 37.92 8.81 -1.51
C GLU A 182 39.02 9.84 -1.30
N VAL A 183 40.24 9.41 -0.93
CA VAL A 183 41.39 10.32 -0.81
C VAL A 183 41.68 10.98 -2.17
N PHE A 184 41.65 10.19 -3.25
CA PHE A 184 41.83 10.70 -4.61
C PHE A 184 40.69 11.66 -5.02
N ARG A 185 39.44 11.34 -4.67
CA ARG A 185 38.28 12.21 -4.93
C ARG A 185 38.37 13.54 -4.17
N ASN A 186 38.74 13.49 -2.89
CA ASN A 186 38.94 14.67 -2.05
C ASN A 186 40.09 15.55 -2.56
N TRP A 187 41.14 14.94 -3.13
CA TRP A 187 42.20 15.69 -3.81
C TRP A 187 41.68 16.43 -5.05
N ILE A 188 40.88 15.78 -5.90
CA ILE A 188 40.27 16.43 -7.08
C ILE A 188 39.36 17.57 -6.63
N GLN A 189 38.56 17.36 -5.58
CA GLN A 189 37.66 18.37 -5.05
C GLN A 189 38.40 19.61 -4.52
N LYS A 190 39.60 19.43 -3.95
CA LYS A 190 40.40 20.54 -3.41
C LYS A 190 41.18 21.28 -4.50
N ASN A 191 41.73 20.56 -5.47
CA ASN A 191 42.69 21.14 -6.42
C ASN A 191 42.09 21.48 -7.79
N ASP A 192 40.98 20.85 -8.19
CA ASP A 192 40.43 20.99 -9.55
C ASP A 192 38.88 20.93 -9.55
N VAL A 193 38.26 21.92 -8.90
CA VAL A 193 36.80 22.06 -8.75
C VAL A 193 36.06 22.09 -10.10
N TYR A 194 36.67 22.69 -11.12
CA TYR A 194 36.08 22.77 -12.47
C TYR A 194 36.07 21.41 -13.18
N LEU A 195 37.12 20.60 -12.99
CA LEU A 195 37.19 19.25 -13.55
C LEU A 195 36.12 18.36 -12.91
N LEU A 196 35.91 18.47 -11.59
CA LEU A 196 34.86 17.74 -10.89
C LEU A 196 33.46 18.09 -11.44
N ARG A 197 33.18 19.38 -11.61
CA ARG A 197 31.90 19.87 -12.16
C ARG A 197 31.64 19.37 -13.59
N ASP A 198 32.65 19.40 -14.44
CA ASP A 198 32.54 18.95 -15.84
C ASP A 198 32.40 17.43 -15.96
N LEU A 199 33.02 16.64 -15.08
CA LEU A 199 32.87 15.19 -15.04
C LEU A 199 31.46 14.79 -14.61
N MET A 200 30.85 15.54 -13.69
CA MET A 200 29.50 15.32 -13.19
C MET A 200 28.40 15.85 -14.13
N ALA A 201 28.73 16.76 -15.06
CA ALA A 201 27.78 17.24 -16.04
C ALA A 201 27.56 16.21 -17.16
N VAL A 202 26.34 15.64 -17.24
CA VAL A 202 25.95 14.80 -18.38
C VAL A 202 25.99 15.64 -19.66
N PRO A 203 26.78 15.28 -20.69
CA PRO A 203 26.92 16.12 -21.87
C PRO A 203 25.62 16.10 -22.67
N ALA A 204 24.84 17.18 -22.63
CA ALA A 204 23.57 17.36 -23.35
C ALA A 204 23.64 16.99 -24.86
N LYS A 205 24.84 17.01 -25.46
CA LYS A 205 25.11 16.58 -26.84
C LYS A 205 24.91 15.07 -27.08
N THR A 206 25.17 14.20 -26.11
CA THR A 206 24.97 12.75 -26.28
C THR A 206 23.49 12.40 -26.29
N GLU A 207 22.70 13.03 -25.43
CA GLU A 207 21.24 12.86 -25.40
C GLU A 207 20.58 13.29 -26.71
N ALA A 208 20.96 14.46 -27.24
CA ALA A 208 20.43 14.97 -28.50
C ALA A 208 20.75 14.02 -29.67
N LYS A 209 21.96 13.44 -29.69
CA LYS A 209 22.38 12.46 -30.70
C LYS A 209 21.59 11.15 -30.60
N VAL A 210 21.33 10.65 -29.39
CA VAL A 210 20.52 9.45 -29.16
C VAL A 210 19.07 9.69 -29.57
N LYS A 211 18.51 10.85 -29.22
CA LYS A 211 17.15 11.27 -29.62
C LYS A 211 17.01 11.36 -31.14
N ALA A 212 17.98 11.97 -31.83
CA ALA A 212 18.01 12.06 -33.29
C ALA A 212 18.13 10.69 -33.99
N LEU A 213 18.98 9.80 -33.48
CA LEU A 213 19.12 8.44 -34.02
C LEU A 213 17.85 7.59 -33.81
N LYS A 214 17.16 7.75 -32.68
CA LYS A 214 15.88 7.10 -32.41
C LYS A 214 14.79 7.61 -33.36
N ALA A 215 14.74 8.92 -33.60
CA ALA A 215 13.82 9.54 -34.56
C ALA A 215 14.08 9.05 -36.00
N LYS A 216 15.34 9.03 -36.44
CA LYS A 216 15.74 8.49 -37.76
C LYS A 216 15.30 7.03 -37.95
N LYS A 217 15.53 6.19 -36.93
CA LYS A 217 15.10 4.77 -36.95
C LYS A 217 13.58 4.63 -37.00
N ALA A 218 12.84 5.50 -36.30
CA ALA A 218 11.37 5.49 -36.33
C ALA A 218 10.79 5.90 -37.68
N VAL A 219 11.39 6.92 -38.33
CA VAL A 219 10.98 7.38 -39.68
C VAL A 219 11.23 6.30 -40.72
N LEU A 220 12.41 5.67 -40.72
CA LEU A 220 12.73 4.56 -41.63
C LEU A 220 11.80 3.35 -41.47
N LYS A 221 11.33 3.09 -40.24
CA LYS A 221 10.42 1.97 -39.95
C LYS A 221 9.00 2.22 -40.47
N GLY A 222 8.61 3.47 -40.72
CA GLY A 222 7.31 3.84 -41.28
C GLY A 222 6.11 3.59 -40.35
N VAL A 223 5.01 4.30 -40.58
CA VAL A 223 3.81 4.30 -39.71
C VAL A 223 3.05 2.96 -39.74
N HIS A 224 3.29 2.10 -40.74
CA HIS A 224 2.54 0.85 -40.95
C HIS A 224 3.33 -0.44 -40.69
N SER A 225 4.57 -0.35 -40.19
CA SER A 225 5.45 -1.53 -39.99
C SER A 225 4.90 -2.56 -39.00
N GLN A 226 4.04 -2.18 -38.06
CA GLN A 226 3.61 -3.06 -36.97
C GLN A 226 2.09 -3.20 -36.95
N ARG A 227 1.52 -3.80 -38.01
CA ARG A 227 0.09 -4.17 -38.01
C ARG A 227 -0.11 -5.42 -37.14
N LYS A 228 -0.11 -5.24 -35.82
CA LYS A 228 -0.28 -6.34 -34.86
C LYS A 228 -1.71 -6.90 -34.95
N LYS A 229 -1.86 -8.08 -35.54
CA LYS A 229 -3.13 -8.81 -35.61
C LYS A 229 -3.40 -9.51 -34.28
N LYS A 230 -4.66 -9.56 -33.85
CA LYS A 230 -5.07 -10.38 -32.70
C LYS A 230 -5.08 -11.85 -33.13
N ILE A 231 -4.02 -12.59 -32.82
CA ILE A 231 -3.90 -14.02 -33.13
C ILE A 231 -4.92 -14.80 -32.28
N ARG A 232 -5.69 -15.67 -32.93
CA ARG A 232 -6.60 -16.62 -32.27
C ARG A 232 -6.01 -18.01 -32.47
N THR A 233 -5.59 -18.65 -31.39
CA THR A 233 -4.97 -19.99 -31.41
C THR A 233 -5.99 -21.13 -31.40
N SER A 234 -7.26 -20.81 -31.14
CA SER A 234 -8.37 -21.77 -31.11
C SER A 234 -9.37 -21.44 -32.24
N PRO A 235 -9.87 -22.44 -32.98
CA PRO A 235 -10.92 -22.25 -33.99
C PRO A 235 -12.29 -21.96 -33.36
N THR A 236 -12.49 -22.35 -32.09
CA THR A 236 -13.75 -22.12 -31.37
C THR A 236 -13.82 -20.70 -30.81
N PHE A 237 -14.87 -19.97 -31.18
CA PHE A 237 -15.19 -18.67 -30.59
C PHE A 237 -15.76 -18.83 -29.18
N ARG A 238 -15.10 -18.24 -28.17
CA ARG A 238 -15.59 -18.19 -26.79
C ARG A 238 -16.12 -16.80 -26.47
N ARG A 239 -17.29 -16.73 -25.85
CA ARG A 239 -17.82 -15.45 -25.33
C ARG A 239 -16.78 -14.84 -24.39
N PRO A 240 -16.32 -13.59 -24.63
CA PRO A 240 -15.36 -12.95 -23.74
C PRO A 240 -15.99 -12.76 -22.37
N LYS A 241 -15.18 -12.84 -21.32
CA LYS A 241 -15.63 -12.46 -19.98
C LYS A 241 -15.91 -10.96 -20.02
N THR A 242 -17.17 -10.60 -19.79
CA THR A 242 -17.61 -9.21 -19.72
C THR A 242 -17.77 -8.81 -18.26
N LEU A 243 -17.64 -7.51 -17.96
CA LEU A 243 -17.95 -6.96 -16.64
C LEU A 243 -19.41 -7.32 -16.26
N ARG A 244 -19.59 -7.85 -15.05
CA ARG A 244 -20.91 -8.11 -14.45
C ARG A 244 -21.05 -7.22 -13.22
N LEU A 245 -21.70 -6.08 -13.40
CA LEU A 245 -21.95 -5.13 -12.32
C LEU A 245 -22.88 -5.77 -11.27
N ARG A 246 -22.65 -5.42 -9.99
CA ARG A 246 -23.57 -5.78 -8.91
C ARG A 246 -24.88 -5.03 -9.10
N ARG A 247 -25.99 -5.63 -8.64
CA ARG A 247 -27.31 -4.99 -8.71
C ARG A 247 -27.33 -3.74 -7.82
N GLN A 248 -27.56 -2.58 -8.42
CA GLN A 248 -27.81 -1.31 -7.75
C GLN A 248 -29.23 -0.85 -8.11
N PRO A 249 -30.27 -1.30 -7.37
CA PRO A 249 -31.65 -0.94 -7.68
C PRO A 249 -31.88 0.55 -7.39
N LYS A 250 -32.54 1.26 -8.31
CA LYS A 250 -32.82 2.71 -8.17
C LYS A 250 -33.82 3.02 -7.05
N TYR A 251 -34.65 2.05 -6.66
CA TYR A 251 -35.61 2.15 -5.58
C TYR A 251 -35.63 0.84 -4.77
N PRO A 252 -35.86 0.90 -3.46
CA PRO A 252 -35.95 -0.30 -2.64
C PRO A 252 -37.24 -1.07 -2.97
N ARG A 253 -37.17 -2.40 -3.04
CA ARG A 253 -38.35 -3.26 -3.30
C ARG A 253 -39.34 -3.32 -2.14
N LYS A 254 -38.90 -2.95 -0.94
CA LYS A 254 -39.70 -2.84 0.27
C LYS A 254 -39.28 -1.55 0.95
N SER A 255 -40.26 -0.76 1.41
CA SER A 255 -40.00 0.51 2.09
C SER A 255 -39.13 0.35 3.34
N ALA A 256 -39.37 -0.72 4.10
CA ALA A 256 -38.61 -1.05 5.31
C ALA A 256 -38.28 -2.54 5.40
N PRO A 257 -37.19 -2.93 6.09
CA PRO A 257 -36.93 -4.31 6.45
C PRO A 257 -38.03 -4.84 7.38
N ARG A 258 -38.35 -6.13 7.27
CA ARG A 258 -39.33 -6.76 8.16
C ARG A 258 -38.73 -6.90 9.55
N ARG A 259 -39.49 -6.53 10.59
CA ARG A 259 -39.12 -6.82 11.97
C ARG A 259 -39.05 -8.33 12.21
N ASN A 260 -38.10 -8.76 13.03
CA ASN A 260 -38.03 -10.14 13.50
C ASN A 260 -39.23 -10.40 14.40
N LYS A 261 -40.12 -11.31 13.97
CA LYS A 261 -41.31 -11.72 14.74
C LYS A 261 -40.99 -12.74 15.84
N LEU A 262 -39.82 -13.38 15.75
CA LEU A 262 -39.37 -14.43 16.67
C LEU A 262 -38.31 -13.82 17.61
N ASP A 263 -38.79 -13.01 18.55
CA ASP A 263 -37.97 -12.41 19.61
C ASP A 263 -37.84 -13.35 20.81
N HIS A 264 -37.09 -12.95 21.84
CA HIS A 264 -36.84 -13.80 23.01
C HIS A 264 -38.12 -14.21 23.73
N TYR A 265 -39.10 -13.31 23.83
CA TYR A 265 -40.42 -13.56 24.40
C TYR A 265 -41.30 -14.47 23.53
N ALA A 266 -41.23 -14.37 22.20
CA ALA A 266 -41.93 -15.32 21.32
C ALA A 266 -41.28 -16.71 21.32
N ILE A 267 -39.96 -16.80 21.55
CA ILE A 267 -39.23 -18.06 21.61
C ILE A 267 -39.64 -18.88 22.84
N ILE A 268 -39.61 -18.27 24.04
CA ILE A 268 -39.96 -18.93 25.30
C ILE A 268 -41.41 -18.57 25.64
N LYS A 269 -42.35 -19.51 25.47
CA LYS A 269 -43.78 -19.24 25.67
C LYS A 269 -44.15 -19.29 27.14
N PHE A 270 -43.92 -20.44 27.78
CA PHE A 270 -44.20 -20.64 29.20
C PHE A 270 -43.38 -21.82 29.75
N PRO A 271 -43.05 -21.81 31.05
CA PRO A 271 -42.46 -22.95 31.75
C PRO A 271 -43.45 -24.10 31.88
N LEU A 272 -42.95 -25.34 31.85
CA LEU A 272 -43.79 -26.52 32.02
C LEU A 272 -43.81 -26.94 33.51
N THR A 273 -45.00 -26.96 34.10
CA THR A 273 -45.20 -27.18 35.54
C THR A 273 -45.69 -28.59 35.90
N THR A 274 -45.52 -29.56 35.00
CA THR A 274 -45.91 -30.96 35.24
C THR A 274 -45.03 -31.62 36.28
N GLU A 275 -45.52 -32.61 37.02
CA GLU A 275 -44.74 -33.38 38.02
C GLU A 275 -43.37 -33.87 37.49
N SER A 276 -43.36 -34.42 36.27
CA SER A 276 -42.11 -34.86 35.62
C SER A 276 -41.12 -33.73 35.33
N ALA A 277 -41.62 -32.51 35.12
CA ALA A 277 -40.80 -31.32 34.91
C ALA A 277 -40.30 -30.75 36.24
N MET A 278 -41.14 -30.74 37.29
CA MET A 278 -40.74 -30.35 38.64
C MET A 278 -39.60 -31.22 39.16
N LYS A 279 -39.73 -32.55 38.99
CA LYS A 279 -38.66 -33.50 39.31
C LYS A 279 -37.35 -33.23 38.55
N LYS A 280 -37.43 -32.72 37.32
CA LYS A 280 -36.25 -32.34 36.51
C LYS A 280 -35.57 -31.07 37.00
N ILE A 281 -36.30 -30.17 37.65
CA ILE A 281 -35.76 -28.97 38.28
C ILE A 281 -34.92 -29.40 39.49
N GLU A 282 -35.49 -30.26 40.35
CA GLU A 282 -34.86 -30.78 41.57
C GLU A 282 -33.65 -31.68 41.28
N ASP A 283 -33.82 -32.75 40.50
CA ASP A 283 -32.81 -33.82 40.39
C ASP A 283 -31.65 -33.46 39.43
N ASN A 284 -31.92 -32.65 38.41
CA ASN A 284 -31.03 -32.53 37.25
C ASN A 284 -30.55 -31.09 36.97
N ASN A 285 -30.96 -30.10 37.78
CA ASN A 285 -30.72 -28.68 37.54
C ASN A 285 -31.14 -28.28 36.10
N THR A 286 -32.36 -28.69 35.72
CA THR A 286 -32.91 -28.47 34.37
C THR A 286 -34.27 -27.81 34.39
N LEU A 287 -34.38 -26.66 33.72
CA LEU A 287 -35.66 -25.99 33.49
C LEU A 287 -36.32 -26.54 32.23
N VAL A 288 -37.63 -26.72 32.27
CA VAL A 288 -38.41 -27.22 31.14
C VAL A 288 -39.34 -26.12 30.63
N PHE A 289 -39.20 -25.77 29.36
CA PHE A 289 -40.01 -24.74 28.72
C PHE A 289 -40.79 -25.31 27.54
N ILE A 290 -41.97 -24.75 27.31
CA ILE A 290 -42.64 -24.80 26.01
C ILE A 290 -42.13 -23.63 25.17
N VAL A 291 -41.68 -23.94 23.96
CA VAL A 291 -41.02 -23.00 23.06
C VAL A 291 -41.65 -23.04 21.67
N ASP A 292 -41.37 -22.02 20.86
CA ASP A 292 -41.85 -22.00 19.48
C ASP A 292 -41.23 -23.14 18.63
N VAL A 293 -42.05 -23.72 17.75
CA VAL A 293 -41.67 -24.84 16.89
C VAL A 293 -40.58 -24.46 15.90
N LYS A 294 -40.46 -23.18 15.54
CA LYS A 294 -39.41 -22.68 14.64
C LYS A 294 -38.10 -22.36 15.37
N ALA A 295 -38.09 -22.33 16.70
CA ALA A 295 -36.91 -21.94 17.47
C ALA A 295 -35.82 -23.03 17.48
N ASN A 296 -34.59 -22.65 17.16
CA ASN A 296 -33.43 -23.53 17.23
C ASN A 296 -32.85 -23.59 18.66
N LYS A 297 -32.08 -24.65 18.98
CA LYS A 297 -31.44 -24.82 20.30
C LYS A 297 -30.59 -23.61 20.72
N HIS A 298 -29.87 -23.00 19.77
CA HIS A 298 -29.07 -21.80 20.01
C HIS A 298 -29.93 -20.57 20.36
N GLN A 299 -31.09 -20.42 19.71
CA GLN A 299 -32.01 -19.32 19.98
C GLN A 299 -32.65 -19.48 21.37
N ILE A 300 -33.02 -20.71 21.74
CA ILE A 300 -33.54 -21.03 23.08
C ILE A 300 -32.48 -20.73 24.14
N LYS A 301 -31.24 -21.16 23.93
CA LYS A 301 -30.11 -20.88 24.83
C LYS A 301 -29.93 -19.38 25.05
N HIS A 302 -29.93 -18.59 23.98
CA HIS A 302 -29.78 -17.14 24.06
C HIS A 302 -30.99 -16.45 24.70
N ALA A 303 -32.21 -16.91 24.40
CA ALA A 303 -33.43 -16.35 24.97
C ALA A 303 -33.49 -16.55 26.48
N VAL A 304 -33.21 -17.77 26.97
CA VAL A 304 -33.16 -18.06 28.42
C VAL A 304 -32.09 -17.21 29.10
N LYS A 305 -30.89 -17.14 28.50
CA LYS A 305 -29.81 -16.30 29.04
C LYS A 305 -30.19 -14.83 29.13
N LYS A 306 -30.92 -14.30 28.14
CA LYS A 306 -31.26 -12.87 28.09
C LYS A 306 -32.48 -12.51 28.93
N LEU A 307 -33.45 -13.42 29.08
CA LEU A 307 -34.69 -13.15 29.82
C LEU A 307 -34.53 -13.32 31.33
N TYR A 308 -33.73 -14.29 31.75
CA TYR A 308 -33.61 -14.67 33.14
C TYR A 308 -32.20 -14.44 33.72
N ASP A 309 -31.26 -13.94 32.89
CA ASP A 309 -29.86 -13.68 33.26
C ASP A 309 -29.11 -14.89 33.84
N ILE A 310 -29.29 -16.05 33.20
CA ILE A 310 -28.72 -17.34 33.61
C ILE A 310 -27.83 -17.93 32.52
N ASP A 311 -26.76 -18.60 32.93
CA ASP A 311 -25.96 -19.40 32.01
C ASP A 311 -26.48 -20.83 31.82
N VAL A 312 -26.52 -21.23 30.56
CA VAL A 312 -27.05 -22.53 30.13
C VAL A 312 -25.90 -23.43 29.67
N ALA A 313 -25.79 -24.61 30.27
CA ALA A 313 -24.83 -25.64 29.85
C ALA A 313 -25.24 -26.24 28.50
N LYS A 314 -26.44 -26.84 28.42
CA LYS A 314 -26.95 -27.49 27.20
C LYS A 314 -28.47 -27.41 27.08
N VAL A 315 -28.96 -27.48 25.84
CA VAL A 315 -30.39 -27.49 25.51
C VAL A 315 -30.73 -28.74 24.70
N ASN A 316 -31.67 -29.52 25.21
CA ASN A 316 -32.29 -30.64 24.50
C ASN A 316 -33.73 -30.27 24.13
N THR A 317 -34.22 -30.69 22.98
CA THR A 317 -35.56 -30.33 22.50
C THR A 317 -36.26 -31.54 21.91
N LEU A 318 -37.57 -31.63 22.10
CA LEU A 318 -38.45 -32.57 21.42
C LEU A 318 -39.73 -31.87 20.97
N ILE A 319 -40.39 -32.38 19.94
CA ILE A 319 -41.73 -31.93 19.53
C ILE A 319 -42.72 -32.88 20.20
N ARG A 320 -43.67 -32.33 20.95
CA ARG A 320 -44.77 -33.10 21.55
C ARG A 320 -45.78 -33.53 20.49
N PRO A 321 -46.54 -34.60 20.70
CA PRO A 321 -47.67 -34.94 19.83
C PRO A 321 -48.70 -33.81 19.73
N ASP A 322 -48.78 -32.95 20.75
CA ASP A 322 -49.61 -31.72 20.79
C ASP A 322 -49.19 -30.64 19.77
N GLY A 323 -48.09 -30.86 19.04
CA GLY A 323 -47.55 -29.91 18.05
C GLY A 323 -46.68 -28.80 18.64
N GLU A 324 -46.48 -28.77 19.95
CA GLU A 324 -45.60 -27.80 20.61
C GLU A 324 -44.20 -28.35 20.88
N LYS A 325 -43.19 -27.49 20.83
CA LYS A 325 -41.82 -27.89 21.13
C LYS A 325 -41.55 -27.76 22.63
N LYS A 326 -41.06 -28.84 23.25
CA LYS A 326 -40.59 -28.88 24.63
C LYS A 326 -39.06 -28.78 24.65
N ALA A 327 -38.52 -27.89 25.47
CA ALA A 327 -37.08 -27.69 25.65
C ALA A 327 -36.67 -28.02 27.09
N TYR A 328 -35.69 -28.91 27.24
CA TYR A 328 -34.99 -29.17 28.49
C TYR A 328 -33.70 -28.36 28.49
N VAL A 329 -33.61 -27.42 29.41
CA VAL A 329 -32.52 -26.43 29.50
C VAL A 329 -31.74 -26.74 30.77
N ARG A 330 -30.55 -27.33 30.60
CA ARG A 330 -29.64 -27.59 31.73
C ARG A 330 -28.84 -26.33 32.02
N LEU A 331 -28.90 -25.86 33.26
CA LEU A 331 -28.16 -24.69 33.69
C LEU A 331 -26.68 -25.01 33.90
N ALA A 332 -25.85 -23.97 33.93
CA ALA A 332 -24.48 -24.06 34.41
C ALA A 332 -24.47 -24.43 35.91
N PRO A 333 -23.42 -25.09 36.42
CA PRO A 333 -23.35 -25.50 37.82
C PRO A 333 -23.37 -24.32 38.80
N ASP A 334 -23.05 -23.12 38.33
CA ASP A 334 -23.02 -21.89 39.14
C ASP A 334 -24.43 -21.34 39.45
N TYR A 335 -25.46 -21.87 38.80
CA TYR A 335 -26.86 -21.47 38.98
C TYR A 335 -27.71 -22.64 39.44
N ASP A 336 -28.55 -22.42 40.45
CA ASP A 336 -29.55 -23.39 40.90
C ASP A 336 -30.90 -23.18 40.20
N ALA A 337 -31.44 -24.25 39.61
CA ALA A 337 -32.73 -24.22 38.93
C ALA A 337 -33.90 -23.99 39.89
N LEU A 338 -33.79 -24.40 41.16
CA LEU A 338 -34.85 -24.17 42.15
C LEU A 338 -35.01 -22.69 42.46
N ASP A 339 -33.90 -21.99 42.74
CA ASP A 339 -33.89 -20.54 42.98
C ASP A 339 -34.39 -19.76 41.78
N VAL A 340 -34.02 -20.18 40.57
CA VAL A 340 -34.52 -19.58 39.35
C VAL A 340 -36.02 -19.80 39.19
N ALA A 341 -36.52 -21.01 39.43
CA ALA A 341 -37.95 -21.31 39.31
C ALA A 341 -38.80 -20.48 40.29
N ASN A 342 -38.29 -20.24 41.51
CA ASN A 342 -38.88 -19.32 42.48
C ASN A 342 -38.93 -17.87 41.94
N LYS A 343 -37.84 -17.39 41.32
CA LYS A 343 -37.80 -16.06 40.69
C LYS A 343 -38.75 -15.92 39.51
N ILE A 344 -38.98 -17.01 38.77
CA ILE A 344 -39.95 -17.04 37.66
C ILE A 344 -41.40 -17.10 38.20
N GLY A 345 -41.59 -17.59 39.43
CA GLY A 345 -42.90 -17.71 40.08
C GLY A 345 -43.65 -19.00 39.71
N ILE A 346 -42.93 -20.11 39.57
CA ILE A 346 -43.49 -21.42 39.20
C ILE A 346 -43.65 -22.36 40.41
N ILE A 347 -42.94 -22.06 41.50
CA ILE A 347 -42.86 -22.84 42.73
C ILE A 347 -43.40 -21.98 43.89
#